data_AF-A0A8X6YPY0-F1
#
_entry.id   AF-A0A8X6YPY0-F1
#
_cell.length_a   1.000
_cell.length_b   1.000
_cell.length_c   1.000
_cell.angle_alpha   90.00
_cell.angle_beta   90.00
_cell.angle_gamma   90.00
#
_symmetry.space_group_name_H-M   'P 1'
#
loop_
_entity.id
_entity.type
_entity.pdbx_description
1 polymer ?
#
loop_
_entity_poly.entity_id
_entity_poly.type
_entity_poly.pdbx_seq_one_letter_code
_entity_poly.pdbx_strand_id
1 'polypeptide(L)'
;MRFANHFLTRYAEAGDEFVDRIVTGDETWVYPHTPESKQKSMQLRHSNSPKAKKCKTSISVKKIMASVFLGQTRHSSVGIYASRNDS
;
A
#
# COMPACT_ATOMS: atom_id res chain seq x y z
N MET A 1 20.70 -7.05 -23.31
CA MET A 1 20.31 -7.87 -22.15
C MET A 1 21.55 -8.36 -21.38
N ARG A 2 22.15 -7.55 -20.50
CA ARG A 2 23.34 -7.99 -19.73
C ARG A 2 23.00 -8.41 -18.29
N PHE A 3 22.16 -7.63 -17.62
CA PHE A 3 21.73 -7.92 -16.24
C PHE A 3 20.97 -9.24 -16.11
N ALA A 4 20.02 -9.50 -17.01
CA ALA A 4 19.26 -10.74 -17.01
C ALA A 4 20.17 -11.98 -17.23
N ASN A 5 21.10 -11.90 -18.20
CA ASN A 5 22.03 -13.00 -18.45
C ASN A 5 22.96 -13.25 -17.25
N HIS A 6 23.47 -12.19 -16.61
CA HIS A 6 24.28 -12.34 -15.40
C HIS A 6 23.51 -13.04 -14.27
N PHE A 7 22.24 -12.68 -14.07
CA PHE A 7 21.38 -13.31 -13.08
C PHE A 7 21.12 -14.79 -13.39
N LEU A 8 20.87 -15.12 -14.66
CA LEU A 8 20.68 -16.51 -15.11
C LEU A 8 21.95 -17.34 -14.93
N THR A 9 23.13 -16.79 -15.23
CA THR A 9 24.41 -17.47 -14.97
C THR A 9 24.58 -17.79 -13.49
N ARG A 10 24.32 -16.81 -12.61
CA ARG A 10 24.42 -17.00 -11.15
C ARG A 10 23.42 -18.03 -10.62
N TYR A 11 22.21 -18.04 -11.16
CA TYR A 11 21.22 -19.06 -10.83
C TYR A 11 21.65 -20.45 -11.32
N ALA A 12 22.23 -20.57 -12.51
CA ALA A 12 22.74 -21.84 -13.02
C ALA A 12 23.90 -22.40 -12.16
N GLU A 13 24.71 -21.53 -11.57
CA GLU A 13 25.85 -21.92 -10.73
C GLU A 13 25.45 -22.29 -9.29
N ALA A 14 24.51 -21.55 -8.69
CA ALA A 14 24.20 -21.64 -7.25
C ALA A 14 22.75 -22.06 -6.93
N GLY A 15 21.89 -22.21 -7.93
CA GLY A 15 20.52 -22.71 -7.79
C GLY A 15 19.68 -21.94 -6.77
N ASP A 16 18.94 -22.69 -5.95
CA ASP A 16 18.01 -22.12 -4.97
C ASP A 16 18.73 -21.39 -3.83
N GLU A 17 19.98 -21.73 -3.50
CA GLU A 17 20.75 -20.96 -2.50
C GLU A 17 20.97 -19.51 -2.92
N PHE A 18 21.03 -19.24 -4.22
CA PHE A 18 21.12 -17.88 -4.74
C PHE A 18 19.80 -17.13 -4.56
N VAL A 19 18.68 -17.79 -4.84
CA VAL A 19 17.33 -17.21 -4.72
C VAL A 19 16.95 -16.99 -3.25
N ASP A 20 17.32 -17.91 -2.36
CA ASP A 20 17.05 -17.83 -0.92
C ASP A 20 17.69 -16.61 -0.25
N ARG A 21 18.77 -16.09 -0.84
CA ARG A 21 19.47 -14.89 -0.37
C ARG A 21 18.88 -13.58 -0.93
N ILE A 22 17.93 -13.66 -1.87
CA ILE A 22 17.31 -12.48 -2.46
C ILE A 22 16.17 -12.00 -1.58
N VAL A 23 16.22 -10.73 -1.24
CA VAL A 23 15.09 -9.99 -0.67
C VAL A 23 14.55 -9.09 -1.77
N THR A 24 13.26 -9.23 -2.10
CA THR A 24 12.56 -8.30 -2.98
C THR A 24 11.87 -7.21 -2.15
N GLY A 25 11.82 -5.99 -2.68
CA GLY A 25 11.22 -4.84 -2.04
C GLY A 25 10.41 -4.02 -3.03
N ASP A 26 9.24 -3.54 -2.63
CA ASP A 26 8.41 -2.64 -3.45
C ASP A 26 7.64 -1.62 -2.59
N GLU A 27 7.22 -0.51 -3.19
CA GLU A 27 6.43 0.53 -2.56
C GLU A 27 5.07 0.69 -3.26
N THR A 28 3.99 0.63 -2.48
CA THR A 28 2.63 0.74 -3.00
C THR A 28 1.79 1.76 -2.25
N TRP A 29 0.89 2.43 -2.97
CA TRP A 29 -0.04 3.39 -2.40
C TRP A 29 -1.29 2.71 -1.87
N VAL A 30 -1.50 2.78 -0.56
CA VAL A 30 -2.68 2.25 0.11
C VAL A 30 -3.66 3.39 0.41
N TYR A 31 -4.90 3.19 -0.01
CA TYR A 31 -6.00 4.12 0.25
C TYR A 31 -6.77 3.64 1.47
N PRO A 32 -6.73 4.35 2.61
CA PRO A 32 -7.55 3.99 3.76
C PRO A 32 -9.03 4.18 3.42
N HIS A 33 -9.81 3.12 3.58
CA HIS A 33 -11.26 3.21 3.49
C HIS A 33 -11.78 4.01 4.70
N THR A 34 -12.21 5.25 4.48
CA THR A 34 -12.84 6.08 5.52
C THR A 34 -14.37 5.97 5.43
N PRO A 35 -15.03 5.16 6.27
CA PRO A 35 -16.49 5.12 6.34
C PRO A 35 -17.10 6.37 7.01
N GLU A 36 -16.27 7.27 7.57
CA GLU A 36 -16.70 8.39 8.41
C GLU A 36 -17.69 9.36 7.72
N SER A 37 -17.58 9.53 6.39
CA SER A 37 -18.47 10.42 5.63
C SER A 37 -19.88 9.86 5.43
N LYS A 38 -20.07 8.53 5.44
CA LYS A 38 -21.40 7.91 5.33
C LYS A 38 -22.20 8.04 6.62
N GLN A 39 -21.58 7.92 7.79
CA GLN A 39 -22.29 8.03 9.06
C GLN A 39 -22.83 9.44 9.31
N LYS A 40 -22.11 10.49 8.89
CA LYS A 40 -22.56 11.89 9.03
C LYS A 40 -23.66 12.28 8.02
N SER A 41 -23.83 11.58 6.90
CA SER A 41 -24.92 11.84 5.95
C SER A 41 -26.20 11.05 6.24
N MET A 42 -26.13 10.05 7.12
CA MET A 42 -27.27 9.24 7.58
C MET A 42 -28.09 9.88 8.71
N GLN A 43 -27.74 11.09 9.17
CA GLN A 43 -28.63 11.84 10.05
C GLN A 43 -29.88 12.27 9.25
N LEU A 44 -31.01 11.62 9.52
CA LEU A 44 -32.33 11.97 8.99
C LEU A 44 -32.62 13.45 9.30
N ARG A 45 -32.81 14.26 8.26
CA ARG A 45 -33.14 15.69 8.39
C ARG A 45 -34.64 15.90 8.27
N HIS A 46 -35.19 16.76 9.11
CA HIS A 46 -36.57 17.24 9.00
C HIS A 46 -36.78 18.06 7.72
N SER A 47 -37.99 18.00 7.15
CA SER A 47 -38.39 18.59 5.86
C SER A 47 -38.08 20.10 5.72
N ASN A 48 -38.00 20.84 6.83
CA ASN A 48 -37.81 22.30 6.85
C ASN A 48 -36.34 22.76 6.93
N SER A 49 -35.36 21.89 6.70
CA SER A 49 -33.95 22.23 6.84
C SER A 49 -33.38 22.94 5.59
N PRO A 50 -32.53 23.99 5.71
CA PRO A 50 -31.96 24.71 4.57
C PRO A 50 -31.24 23.76 3.59
N LYS A 51 -31.31 23.98 2.27
CA LYS A 51 -30.64 23.12 1.27
C LYS A 51 -29.18 22.91 1.67
N ALA A 52 -28.76 21.64 1.85
CA ALA A 52 -27.38 21.34 2.22
C ALA A 52 -26.45 21.89 1.12
N LYS A 53 -25.51 22.75 1.50
CA LYS A 53 -24.28 22.91 0.72
C LYS A 53 -23.69 21.50 0.65
N LYS A 54 -23.68 20.90 -0.54
CA LYS A 54 -22.93 19.67 -0.78
C LYS A 54 -21.51 20.00 -0.32
N CYS A 55 -21.09 19.46 0.81
CA CYS A 55 -19.68 19.45 1.16
C CYS A 55 -19.05 18.66 0.02
N LYS A 56 -18.36 19.36 -0.89
CA LYS A 56 -17.55 18.70 -1.89
C LYS A 56 -16.58 17.89 -1.07
N THR A 57 -16.68 16.57 -1.13
CA THR A 57 -15.70 15.68 -0.55
C THR A 57 -14.41 15.91 -1.33
N SER A 58 -13.64 16.94 -0.97
CA SER A 58 -12.19 16.80 -1.08
C SER A 58 -11.91 15.71 -0.08
N ILE A 59 -11.94 14.47 -0.54
CA ILE A 59 -11.31 13.39 0.19
C ILE A 59 -9.90 13.96 0.36
N SER A 60 -9.55 14.44 1.56
CA SER A 60 -8.16 14.54 1.93
C SER A 60 -7.73 13.08 2.00
N VAL A 61 -7.44 12.52 0.82
CA VAL A 61 -7.04 11.15 0.64
C VAL A 61 -5.70 11.09 1.33
N LYS A 62 -5.72 10.71 2.60
CA LYS A 62 -4.51 10.39 3.34
C LYS A 62 -3.98 9.12 2.71
N LYS A 63 -3.25 9.26 1.60
CA LYS A 63 -2.56 8.16 0.95
C LYS A 63 -1.47 7.70 1.90
N ILE A 64 -1.41 6.41 2.12
CA ILE A 64 -0.37 5.78 2.92
C ILE A 64 0.59 5.14 1.93
N MET A 65 1.88 5.45 2.03
CA MET A 65 2.94 4.70 1.35
C MET A 65 3.20 3.44 2.17
N ALA A 66 3.04 2.28 1.56
CA ALA A 66 3.41 1.00 2.15
C ALA A 66 4.66 0.47 1.44
N SER A 67 5.74 0.26 2.18
CA SER A 67 6.95 -0.41 1.69
C SER A 67 6.95 -1.86 2.18
N VAL A 68 7.09 -2.81 1.26
CA VAL A 68 6.99 -4.26 1.51
C VAL A 68 8.31 -4.91 1.14
N PHE A 69 8.87 -5.71 2.04
CA PHE A 69 10.06 -6.54 1.78
C PHE A 69 9.74 -8.02 2.01
N LEU A 70 10.10 -8.87 1.05
CA LEU A 70 9.85 -10.32 1.07
C LEU A 70 11.14 -11.10 0.77
N GLY A 71 11.41 -12.15 1.53
CA GLY A 71 12.47 -13.13 1.26
C GLY A 71 11.93 -14.55 1.35
N GLN A 72 12.68 -15.54 0.83
CA GLN A 72 12.23 -16.93 0.77
C GLN A 72 12.18 -17.62 2.16
N THR A 73 12.97 -17.11 3.13
CA THR A 73 13.07 -17.73 4.44
C THR A 73 11.80 -17.51 5.26
N ARG A 74 11.14 -18.59 5.67
CA ARG A 74 9.94 -18.62 6.54
C ARG A 74 10.11 -17.93 7.92
N HIS A 75 11.30 -17.42 8.24
CA HIS A 75 11.66 -16.81 9.52
C HIS A 75 12.31 -15.42 9.40
N SER A 76 12.45 -14.87 8.20
CA SER A 76 12.83 -13.47 8.03
C SER A 76 11.58 -12.62 8.11
N SER A 77 11.49 -11.76 9.12
CA SER A 77 10.37 -10.86 9.39
C SER A 77 9.86 -10.20 8.11
N VAL A 78 8.66 -10.55 7.65
CA VAL A 78 7.94 -9.78 6.63
C VAL A 78 7.58 -8.45 7.26
N GLY A 79 8.31 -7.40 6.89
CA GLY A 79 8.05 -6.03 7.34
C GLY A 79 7.15 -5.31 6.36
N ILE A 80 5.96 -4.91 6.81
CA ILE A 80 5.16 -3.88 6.12
C ILE A 80 5.34 -2.59 6.90
N TYR A 81 5.96 -1.60 6.27
CA TYR A 81 6.14 -0.28 6.84
C TYR A 81 5.17 0.68 6.18
N ALA A 82 4.40 1.42 6.98
CA ALA A 82 3.37 2.33 6.49
C ALA A 82 3.64 3.74 7.03
N SER A 83 3.89 4.69 6.12
CA SER A 83 4.11 6.10 6.46
C SER A 83 2.98 6.95 5.89
N ARG A 84 2.49 7.89 6.70
CA ARG A 84 1.52 8.90 6.24
C ARG A 84 2.29 10.03 5.54
N ASN A 85 1.86 10.37 4.33
CA ASN A 85 2.25 11.64 3.73
C ASN A 85 1.34 12.72 4.29
N ASP A 86 1.75 13.31 5.40
CA ASP A 86 1.17 14.56 5.89
C ASP A 86 1.79 15.70 5.07
N SER A 87 1.02 16.25 4.12
CA SER A 87 1.33 17.50 3.40
C SER A 87 0.78 18.70 4.14
#